data_AF-A0A9D1I670-F1
#
_entry.id   AF-A0A9D1I670-F1
#
_cell.length_a   1.000
_cell.length_b   1.000
_cell.length_c   1.000
_cell.angle_alpha   90.00
_cell.angle_beta   90.00
_cell.angle_gamma   90.00
#
_symmetry.space_group_name_H-M   'P 1'
#
loop_
_entity.id
_entity.type
_entity.pdbx_description
1 polymer ?
#
loop_
_entity_poly.entity_id
_entity_poly.type
_entity_poly.pdbx_seq_one_letter_code
_entity_poly.pdbx_strand_id
1 'polypeptide(L)'
;MGRLGILHVPYSVIWLDGEPYSVCEDLVTAGTELIPAWRILKTQKKNNSVSVYQHFVHCCETLGICGTVPFLDRMMVLDYVIANEDRHFNNFGVLRDAENLVWIGFAPIFDSGSSLGFDKTAAQMASENNVICKPFKSRHIEQLKLVSDLSWIDFDRLKDAEEIIKSVLLPDISPRALYGVTSGVAAELVGADRIGAVAAGVMRRIEKLSSLAAGRLLQPFEKDGHL
;
A
#
# COMPACT_ATOMS: atom_id res chain seq x y z
N MET A 1 -6.87 -4.24 -0.30
CA MET A 1 -6.77 -3.24 -1.40
C MET A 1 -8.08 -3.13 -2.17
N GLY A 2 -8.62 -4.23 -2.72
CA GLY A 2 -9.90 -4.21 -3.45
C GLY A 2 -11.10 -3.63 -2.69
N ARG A 3 -11.21 -3.87 -1.38
CA ARG A 3 -12.24 -3.26 -0.50
C ARG A 3 -12.24 -1.72 -0.53
N LEU A 4 -11.07 -1.12 -0.70
CA LEU A 4 -10.87 0.33 -0.77
C LEU A 4 -10.95 0.89 -2.19
N GLY A 5 -11.24 0.06 -3.21
CA GLY A 5 -11.23 0.49 -4.61
C GLY A 5 -9.84 0.94 -5.10
N ILE A 6 -8.77 0.55 -4.40
CA ILE A 6 -7.40 0.90 -4.78
C ILE A 6 -6.93 -0.08 -5.85
N LEU A 7 -6.51 0.45 -6.99
CA LEU A 7 -5.91 -0.34 -8.07
C LEU A 7 -4.61 -1.00 -7.58
N HIS A 8 -4.53 -2.31 -7.69
CA HIS A 8 -3.41 -3.12 -7.19
C HIS A 8 -3.17 -4.33 -8.08
N VAL A 9 -1.94 -4.82 -8.08
CA VAL A 9 -1.60 -6.08 -8.75
C VAL A 9 -2.22 -7.23 -7.96
N PRO A 10 -2.99 -8.13 -8.60
CA PRO A 10 -3.48 -9.33 -7.96
C PRO A 10 -2.31 -10.31 -7.75
N TYR A 11 -2.18 -10.81 -6.53
CA TYR A 11 -1.27 -11.89 -6.20
C TYR A 11 -2.07 -13.13 -5.83
N SER A 12 -1.52 -14.28 -6.17
CA SER A 12 -2.02 -15.58 -5.72
C SER A 12 -0.87 -16.39 -5.14
N VAL A 13 -1.20 -17.40 -4.32
CA VAL A 13 -0.21 -18.31 -3.76
C VAL A 13 -0.31 -19.63 -4.52
N ILE A 14 0.82 -20.11 -5.03
CA ILE A 14 0.97 -21.47 -5.58
C ILE A 14 1.96 -22.25 -4.72
N TRP A 15 1.92 -23.57 -4.83
CA TRP A 15 2.82 -24.47 -4.12
C TRP A 15 3.62 -25.29 -5.12
N LEU A 16 4.94 -25.25 -5.01
CA LEU A 16 5.86 -26.03 -5.84
C LEU A 16 6.83 -26.75 -4.91
N ASP A 17 6.96 -28.06 -5.05
CA ASP A 17 7.83 -28.91 -4.23
C ASP A 17 7.67 -28.72 -2.71
N GLY A 18 6.46 -28.41 -2.26
CA GLY A 18 6.13 -28.19 -0.84
C GLY A 18 6.42 -26.78 -0.32
N GLU A 19 6.94 -25.88 -1.17
CA GLU A 19 7.22 -24.49 -0.82
C GLU A 19 6.18 -23.53 -1.42
N PRO A 20 5.75 -22.48 -0.70
CA PRO A 20 4.81 -21.50 -1.21
C PRO A 20 5.50 -20.42 -2.04
N TYR A 21 4.87 -20.01 -3.13
CA TYR A 21 5.30 -18.91 -3.98
C TYR A 21 4.16 -17.91 -4.15
N SER A 22 4.48 -16.64 -3.98
CA SER A 22 3.57 -15.55 -4.35
C SER A 22 3.79 -15.22 -5.83
N VAL A 23 2.75 -15.35 -6.65
CA VAL A 23 2.81 -15.10 -8.09
C VAL A 23 1.83 -14.01 -8.49
N CYS A 24 2.23 -13.21 -9.47
CA CYS A 24 1.41 -12.20 -10.12
C CYS A 24 1.67 -12.24 -11.62
N GLU A 25 0.72 -11.74 -12.40
CA GLU A 25 0.94 -11.49 -13.83
C GLU A 25 1.90 -10.32 -14.04
N ASP A 26 2.53 -10.29 -15.21
CA ASP A 26 3.39 -9.18 -15.61
C ASP A 26 2.59 -7.88 -15.66
N LEU A 27 3.06 -6.88 -14.92
CA LEU A 27 2.44 -5.55 -14.84
C LEU A 27 2.48 -4.79 -16.17
N VAL A 28 3.46 -5.11 -17.02
CA VAL A 28 3.73 -4.44 -18.28
C VAL A 28 3.59 -5.43 -19.43
N THR A 29 3.22 -4.90 -20.60
CA THR A 29 3.11 -5.66 -21.84
C THR A 29 4.22 -5.21 -22.80
N ALA A 30 4.32 -5.83 -23.97
CA ALA A 30 5.24 -5.34 -25.01
C ALA A 30 4.97 -3.88 -25.43
N GLY A 31 3.73 -3.38 -25.27
CA GLY A 31 3.35 -2.01 -25.62
C GLY A 31 3.39 -1.01 -24.46
N THR A 32 3.75 -1.45 -23.25
CA THR A 32 3.79 -0.59 -22.06
C THR A 32 5.10 -0.74 -21.30
N GLU A 33 5.55 0.34 -20.68
CA GLU A 33 6.71 0.31 -19.78
C GLU A 33 6.36 0.92 -18.43
N LEU A 34 6.96 0.38 -17.38
CA LEU A 34 6.89 0.95 -16.05
C LEU A 34 8.05 1.92 -15.88
N ILE A 35 7.73 3.19 -15.64
CA ILE A 35 8.72 4.20 -15.23
C ILE A 35 8.67 4.33 -13.70
N PRO A 36 9.69 3.85 -12.96
CA PRO A 36 9.70 3.96 -11.51
C PRO A 36 9.71 5.42 -11.05
N ALA A 37 9.09 5.71 -9.91
CA ALA A 37 9.04 7.06 -9.35
C ALA A 37 10.43 7.68 -9.14
N TRP A 38 11.45 6.86 -8.90
CA TRP A 38 12.85 7.28 -8.82
C TRP A 38 13.34 7.92 -10.12
N ARG A 39 12.93 7.40 -11.28
CA ARG A 39 13.30 7.99 -12.58
C ARG A 39 12.61 9.33 -12.77
N ILE A 40 11.35 9.44 -12.37
CA ILE A 40 10.58 10.70 -12.41
C ILE A 40 11.25 11.78 -11.54
N LEU A 41 11.64 11.43 -10.31
CA LEU A 41 12.36 12.35 -9.40
C LEU A 41 13.64 12.92 -9.98
N LYS A 42 14.29 12.18 -10.90
CA LYS A 42 15.57 12.53 -11.51
C LYS A 42 15.44 13.36 -12.79
N THR A 43 14.22 13.58 -13.27
CA THR A 43 13.99 14.44 -14.45
C THR A 43 14.34 15.90 -14.18
N GLN A 44 14.31 16.31 -12.91
CA GLN A 44 14.63 17.67 -12.48
C GLN A 44 15.54 17.67 -11.26
N LYS A 45 16.37 18.70 -11.13
CA LYS A 45 17.16 18.93 -9.92
C LYS A 45 16.23 19.40 -8.81
N LYS A 46 16.19 18.68 -7.69
CA LYS A 46 15.41 19.08 -6.52
C LYS A 46 15.94 20.38 -5.92
N ASN A 47 15.05 21.36 -5.73
CA ASN A 47 15.34 22.56 -4.94
C ASN A 47 15.44 22.20 -3.44
N ASN A 48 16.41 22.77 -2.73
CA ASN A 48 16.60 22.53 -1.30
C ASN A 48 15.43 23.05 -0.45
N SER A 49 14.67 24.05 -0.92
CA SER A 49 13.54 24.64 -0.19
C SER A 49 12.25 23.81 -0.20
N VAL A 50 12.14 22.81 -1.07
CA VAL A 50 10.92 21.98 -1.18
C VAL A 50 11.12 20.61 -0.53
N SER A 51 10.05 20.01 -0.03
CA SER A 51 10.08 18.61 0.43
C SER A 51 10.27 17.63 -0.74
N VAL A 52 10.66 16.39 -0.44
CA VAL A 52 10.73 15.32 -1.48
C VAL A 52 9.35 15.03 -2.07
N TYR A 53 8.29 15.12 -1.26
CA TYR A 53 6.90 14.97 -1.71
C TYR A 53 6.53 16.03 -2.75
N GLN A 54 6.71 17.31 -2.41
CA GLN A 54 6.42 18.42 -3.34
C GLN A 54 7.28 18.34 -4.60
N HIS A 55 8.56 17.95 -4.48
CA HIS A 55 9.41 17.75 -5.64
C HIS A 55 8.89 16.66 -6.57
N PHE A 56 8.43 15.53 -6.03
CA PHE A 56 7.84 14.46 -6.83
C PHE A 56 6.56 14.90 -7.54
N VAL A 57 5.66 15.59 -6.82
CA VAL A 57 4.42 16.16 -7.40
C VAL A 57 4.75 17.11 -8.54
N HIS A 58 5.68 18.04 -8.33
CA HIS A 58 6.10 19.00 -9.37
C HIS A 58 6.73 18.32 -10.59
N CYS A 59 7.54 17.28 -10.39
CA CYS A 59 8.09 16.50 -11.50
C CYS A 59 6.98 15.85 -12.32
N CYS A 60 5.97 15.26 -11.66
CA CYS A 60 4.82 14.66 -12.35
C CYS A 60 4.01 15.70 -13.12
N GLU A 61 3.71 16.85 -12.50
CA GLU A 61 2.98 17.95 -13.14
C GLU A 61 3.70 18.46 -14.39
N THR A 62 5.02 18.66 -14.30
CA THR A 62 5.85 19.13 -15.43
C THR A 62 5.85 18.13 -16.59
N LEU A 63 5.79 16.84 -16.28
CA LEU A 63 5.72 15.77 -17.29
C LEU A 63 4.30 15.54 -17.83
N GLY A 64 3.29 16.25 -17.31
CA GLY A 64 1.89 16.04 -17.69
C GLY A 64 1.26 14.77 -17.12
N ILE A 65 1.80 14.22 -16.04
CA ILE A 65 1.27 13.02 -15.38
C ILE A 65 0.10 13.41 -14.48
N CYS A 66 -1.10 12.99 -14.88
CA CYS A 66 -2.34 13.25 -14.16
C CYS A 66 -2.52 12.33 -12.94
N GLY A 67 -3.30 12.78 -11.95
CA GLY A 67 -3.74 11.95 -10.83
C GLY A 67 -2.70 11.69 -9.73
N THR A 68 -1.58 12.42 -9.72
CA THR A 68 -0.47 12.23 -8.76
C THR A 68 -0.90 12.29 -7.30
N VAL A 69 -1.51 13.40 -6.86
CA VAL A 69 -1.92 13.55 -5.45
C VAL A 69 -2.97 12.50 -5.05
N PRO A 70 -4.06 12.28 -5.83
CA PRO A 70 -5.01 11.20 -5.54
C PRO A 70 -4.39 9.80 -5.45
N PHE A 71 -3.39 9.49 -6.27
CA PHE A 71 -2.65 8.22 -6.19
C PHE A 71 -1.83 8.13 -4.90
N LEU A 72 -1.04 9.16 -4.59
CA LEU A 72 -0.19 9.19 -3.39
C LEU A 72 -1.01 9.11 -2.11
N ASP A 73 -2.16 9.80 -2.04
CA ASP A 73 -3.08 9.75 -0.91
C ASP A 73 -3.53 8.31 -0.64
N ARG A 74 -3.98 7.60 -1.68
CA ARG A 74 -4.40 6.19 -1.59
C ARG A 74 -3.26 5.25 -1.22
N MET A 75 -2.08 5.44 -1.82
CA MET A 75 -0.89 4.64 -1.53
C MET A 75 -0.46 4.80 -0.07
N MET A 76 -0.34 6.03 0.43
CA MET A 76 0.09 6.31 1.81
C MET A 76 -0.94 5.82 2.83
N VAL A 77 -2.24 5.94 2.54
CA VAL A 77 -3.31 5.37 3.38
C VAL A 77 -3.23 3.85 3.42
N LEU A 78 -3.08 3.20 2.28
CA LEU A 78 -2.93 1.74 2.22
C LEU A 78 -1.68 1.28 2.99
N ASP A 79 -0.53 1.89 2.70
CA ASP A 79 0.74 1.54 3.34
C ASP A 79 0.69 1.77 4.86
N TYR A 80 -0.08 2.74 5.33
CA TYR A 80 -0.38 2.86 6.75
C TYR A 80 -1.17 1.66 7.28
N VAL A 81 -2.30 1.32 6.67
CA VAL A 81 -3.17 0.23 7.13
C VAL A 81 -2.40 -1.09 7.21
N ILE A 82 -1.62 -1.41 6.18
CA ILE A 82 -0.84 -2.66 6.12
C ILE A 82 0.54 -2.56 6.79
N ALA A 83 0.92 -1.39 7.32
CA ALA A 83 2.24 -1.13 7.89
C ALA A 83 3.38 -1.54 6.92
N ASN A 84 3.35 -0.99 5.70
CA ASN A 84 4.42 -1.21 4.73
C ASN A 84 5.66 -0.39 5.10
N GLU A 85 6.77 -1.08 5.34
CA GLU A 85 8.01 -0.50 5.82
C GLU A 85 8.98 -0.11 4.68
N ASP A 86 8.70 -0.55 3.45
CA ASP A 86 9.63 -0.45 2.33
C ASP A 86 9.02 0.05 1.02
N ARG A 87 7.99 0.92 1.09
CA ARG A 87 7.53 1.68 -0.10
C ARG A 87 8.57 2.71 -0.54
N HIS A 88 9.66 2.28 -1.17
CA HIS A 88 10.64 3.18 -1.77
C HIS A 88 10.26 3.59 -3.20
N PHE A 89 11.00 4.54 -3.78
CA PHE A 89 10.71 5.11 -5.11
C PHE A 89 10.86 4.15 -6.30
N ASN A 90 11.24 2.89 -6.08
CA ASN A 90 11.19 1.86 -7.13
C ASN A 90 9.97 0.94 -6.99
N ASN A 91 9.24 1.01 -5.86
CA ASN A 91 8.08 0.15 -5.56
C ASN A 91 6.75 0.82 -5.88
N PHE A 92 6.80 1.85 -6.73
CA PHE A 92 5.66 2.45 -7.41
C PHE A 92 6.19 3.26 -8.61
N GLY A 93 5.31 3.55 -9.56
CA GLY A 93 5.68 4.24 -10.77
C GLY A 93 4.48 4.55 -11.65
N VAL A 94 4.77 4.94 -12.89
CA VAL A 94 3.78 5.37 -13.88
C VAL A 94 3.95 4.50 -15.12
N LEU A 95 2.84 4.01 -15.65
CA LEU A 95 2.81 3.30 -16.92
C LEU A 95 2.87 4.32 -18.06
N ARG A 96 3.70 4.02 -19.05
CA ARG A 96 3.85 4.79 -20.28
C ARG A 96 3.67 3.87 -21.47
N ASP A 97 3.02 4.37 -22.50
CA ASP A 97 2.97 3.71 -23.80
C ASP A 97 4.37 3.69 -24.42
N ALA A 98 4.86 2.51 -24.79
CA ALA A 98 6.23 2.32 -25.25
C ALA A 98 6.46 2.85 -26.68
N GLU A 99 5.41 3.01 -27.49
CA GLU A 99 5.52 3.44 -28.88
C GLU A 99 5.46 4.97 -29.01
N ASN A 100 4.47 5.59 -28.35
CA ASN A 100 4.20 7.03 -28.49
C ASN A 100 4.65 7.86 -27.28
N LEU A 101 5.17 7.21 -26.22
CA LEU A 101 5.68 7.82 -24.99
C LEU A 101 4.63 8.60 -24.17
N VAL A 102 3.34 8.38 -24.41
CA VAL A 102 2.25 9.00 -23.65
C VAL A 102 2.12 8.35 -22.28
N TRP A 103 1.98 9.18 -21.25
CA TRP A 103 1.69 8.73 -19.89
C TRP A 103 0.27 8.18 -19.79
N ILE A 104 0.16 6.90 -19.42
CA ILE A 104 -1.13 6.22 -19.27
C ILE A 104 -1.72 6.55 -17.89
N GLY A 105 -0.89 6.51 -16.85
CA GLY A 105 -1.29 6.77 -15.47
C GLY A 105 -0.43 6.01 -14.48
N PHE A 106 -0.67 6.23 -13.19
CA PHE A 106 0.04 5.47 -12.15
C PHE A 106 -0.23 3.97 -12.27
N ALA A 107 0.83 3.19 -12.13
CA ALA A 107 0.71 1.74 -12.11
C ALA A 107 -0.14 1.29 -10.90
N PRO A 108 -0.87 0.17 -11.02
CA PRO A 108 -1.42 -0.52 -9.85
C PRO A 108 -0.39 -0.66 -8.73
N ILE A 109 -0.80 -0.55 -7.47
CA ILE A 109 0.12 -0.78 -6.35
C ILE A 109 0.63 -2.23 -6.41
N PHE A 110 1.94 -2.40 -6.41
CA PHE A 110 2.64 -3.69 -6.41
C PHE A 110 3.64 -3.76 -5.25
N ASP A 111 4.39 -4.86 -5.12
CA ASP A 111 5.49 -5.02 -4.16
C ASP A 111 5.17 -4.49 -2.74
N SER A 112 4.22 -5.17 -2.10
CA SER A 112 3.80 -4.89 -0.72
C SER A 112 4.25 -5.99 0.23
N GLY A 113 5.27 -6.79 -0.15
CA GLY A 113 5.77 -7.92 0.65
C GLY A 113 6.37 -7.49 1.99
N SER A 114 6.97 -6.29 2.04
CA SER A 114 7.54 -5.69 3.26
C SER A 114 6.50 -5.06 4.18
N SER A 115 5.34 -5.71 4.32
CA SER A 115 4.19 -5.24 5.11
C SER A 115 3.79 -6.25 6.18
N LEU A 116 2.80 -5.90 7.00
CA LEU A 116 2.16 -6.81 7.97
C LEU A 116 3.15 -7.48 8.94
N GLY A 117 4.28 -6.81 9.22
CA GLY A 117 5.32 -7.34 10.10
C GLY A 117 6.03 -8.59 9.55
N PHE A 118 6.23 -8.66 8.22
CA PHE A 118 6.83 -9.82 7.52
C PHE A 118 8.08 -10.40 8.19
N ASP A 119 8.91 -9.57 8.84
CA ASP A 119 10.16 -9.93 9.50
C ASP A 119 10.11 -9.85 11.04
N LYS A 120 8.93 -9.65 11.64
CA LYS A 120 8.74 -9.38 13.08
C LYS A 120 8.04 -10.51 13.80
N THR A 121 8.38 -10.77 15.05
CA THR A 121 7.60 -11.68 15.92
C THR A 121 6.26 -11.07 16.32
N ALA A 122 5.28 -11.89 16.75
CA ALA A 122 3.98 -11.41 17.22
C ALA A 122 4.11 -10.37 18.34
N ALA A 123 5.06 -10.56 19.27
CA ALA A 123 5.34 -9.60 20.35
C ALA A 123 5.87 -8.24 19.82
N GLN A 124 6.77 -8.26 18.82
CA GLN A 124 7.26 -7.03 18.18
C GLN A 124 6.14 -6.30 17.45
N MET A 125 5.29 -7.03 16.74
CA MET A 125 4.13 -6.45 16.05
C MET A 125 3.13 -5.81 17.00
N ALA A 126 2.90 -6.41 18.18
CA ALA A 126 2.00 -5.88 19.19
C ALA A 126 2.49 -4.55 19.77
N SER A 127 3.82 -4.36 19.87
CA SER A 127 4.39 -3.13 20.40
C SER A 127 4.27 -1.93 19.46
N GLU A 128 4.13 -2.17 18.14
CA GLU A 128 4.19 -1.16 17.06
C GLU A 128 5.38 -0.18 17.14
N ASN A 129 6.37 -0.48 17.96
CA ASN A 129 7.55 0.33 18.13
C ASN A 129 8.44 0.20 16.90
N ASN A 130 8.97 1.34 16.43
CA ASN A 130 9.92 1.41 15.31
C ASN A 130 9.39 0.89 13.96
N VAL A 131 8.07 0.85 13.74
CA VAL A 131 7.52 0.64 12.40
C VAL A 131 7.83 1.88 11.56
N ILE A 132 8.85 1.74 10.70
CA ILE A 132 9.27 2.81 9.79
C ILE A 132 8.35 2.87 8.57
N CYS A 133 8.45 3.94 7.80
CA CYS A 133 7.86 3.97 6.48
C CYS A 133 8.75 4.72 5.50
N LYS A 134 8.38 4.61 4.23
CA LYS A 134 8.96 5.30 3.06
C LYS A 134 7.80 5.76 2.16
N PRO A 135 7.99 6.66 1.19
CA PRO A 135 9.26 7.27 0.78
C PRO A 135 9.47 8.71 1.27
N PHE A 136 8.44 9.39 1.79
CA PHE A 136 8.51 10.84 2.05
C PHE A 136 8.80 11.20 3.51
N LYS A 137 8.46 10.30 4.45
CA LYS A 137 8.70 10.43 5.89
C LYS A 137 9.14 9.07 6.43
N SER A 138 9.77 9.07 7.61
CA SER A 138 10.25 7.87 8.29
C SER A 138 9.25 7.25 9.27
N ARG A 139 8.11 7.90 9.52
CA ARG A 139 7.04 7.40 10.41
C ARG A 139 5.69 7.52 9.73
N HIS A 140 4.88 6.46 9.81
CA HIS A 140 3.60 6.42 9.12
C HIS A 140 2.69 7.60 9.47
N ILE A 141 2.61 8.00 10.75
CA ILE A 141 1.72 9.09 11.14
C ILE A 141 2.17 10.45 10.57
N GLU A 142 3.47 10.65 10.36
CA GLU A 142 3.98 11.85 9.69
C GLU A 142 3.71 11.79 8.20
N GLN A 143 3.77 10.60 7.60
CA GLN A 143 3.45 10.42 6.19
C GLN A 143 1.96 10.65 5.92
N LEU A 144 1.07 10.18 6.79
CA LEU A 144 -0.37 10.45 6.72
C LEU A 144 -0.74 11.94 6.80
N LYS A 145 0.11 12.79 7.37
CA LYS A 145 -0.11 14.26 7.35
C LYS A 145 0.01 14.85 5.94
N LEU A 146 0.67 14.15 5.02
CA LEU A 146 0.76 14.55 3.61
C LEU A 146 -0.51 14.20 2.83
N VAL A 147 -1.33 13.26 3.33
CA VAL A 147 -2.59 12.87 2.68
C VAL A 147 -3.53 14.05 2.68
N SER A 148 -3.98 14.47 1.51
CA SER A 148 -4.82 15.66 1.36
C SER A 148 -6.31 15.35 1.52
N ASP A 149 -6.75 14.16 1.11
CA ASP A 149 -8.14 13.75 1.14
C ASP A 149 -8.33 12.33 1.70
N LEU A 150 -9.26 12.21 2.65
CA LEU A 150 -9.68 10.93 3.27
C LEU A 150 -11.17 10.64 3.02
N SER A 151 -11.91 11.55 2.37
CA SER A 151 -13.36 11.44 2.18
C SER A 151 -13.78 10.28 1.26
N TRP A 152 -12.86 9.78 0.45
CA TRP A 152 -13.07 8.63 -0.43
C TRP A 152 -13.09 7.29 0.32
N ILE A 153 -12.70 7.25 1.60
CA ILE A 153 -12.61 6.01 2.37
C ILE A 153 -13.98 5.64 2.92
N ASP A 154 -14.53 4.53 2.42
CA ASP A 154 -15.69 3.88 3.00
C ASP A 154 -15.23 2.85 4.06
N PHE A 155 -15.25 3.25 5.33
CA PHE A 155 -14.86 2.40 6.45
C PHE A 155 -15.80 1.22 6.69
N ASP A 156 -17.04 1.26 6.18
CA ASP A 156 -17.95 0.12 6.31
C ASP A 156 -17.44 -1.09 5.52
N ARG A 157 -16.71 -0.85 4.42
CA ARG A 157 -16.09 -1.91 3.60
C ARG A 157 -14.84 -2.52 4.24
N LEU A 158 -14.44 -2.04 5.42
CA LEU A 158 -13.31 -2.56 6.19
C LEU A 158 -13.73 -3.25 7.49
N LYS A 159 -15.03 -3.31 7.80
CA LYS A 159 -15.55 -3.94 9.03
C LYS A 159 -15.22 -5.43 9.10
N ASP A 160 -15.13 -6.10 7.96
CA ASP A 160 -14.81 -7.53 7.81
C ASP A 160 -13.30 -7.81 7.64
N ALA A 161 -12.43 -6.80 7.84
CA ALA A 161 -11.01 -6.93 7.57
C ALA A 161 -10.33 -7.98 8.47
N GLU A 162 -10.73 -8.09 9.73
CA GLU A 162 -10.21 -9.11 10.65
C GLU A 162 -10.55 -10.53 10.18
N GLU A 163 -11.80 -10.76 9.80
CA GLU A 163 -12.28 -12.04 9.28
C GLU A 163 -11.58 -12.41 7.98
N ILE A 164 -11.38 -11.44 7.08
CA ILE A 164 -10.65 -11.67 5.82
C ILE A 164 -9.21 -12.10 6.12
N ILE A 165 -8.47 -11.35 6.95
CA ILE A 165 -7.08 -11.66 7.30
C ILE A 165 -6.99 -13.06 7.88
N LYS A 166 -7.88 -13.39 8.83
CA LYS A 166 -7.95 -14.72 9.42
C LYS A 166 -8.27 -15.78 8.36
N SER A 167 -9.25 -15.57 7.49
CA SER A 167 -9.65 -16.54 6.46
C SER A 167 -8.54 -16.84 5.44
N VAL A 168 -7.69 -15.86 5.13
CA VAL A 168 -6.59 -16.00 4.17
C VAL A 168 -5.37 -16.67 4.81
N LEU A 169 -5.11 -16.39 6.09
CA LEU A 169 -3.91 -16.89 6.78
C LEU A 169 -4.15 -18.18 7.56
N LEU A 170 -5.39 -18.46 7.97
CA LEU A 170 -5.76 -19.72 8.61
C LEU A 170 -5.81 -20.86 7.59
N PRO A 171 -5.60 -22.11 8.05
CA PRO A 171 -5.71 -23.26 7.16
C PRO A 171 -7.13 -23.42 6.64
N ASP A 172 -7.25 -23.75 5.37
CA ASP A 172 -8.44 -24.34 4.78
C ASP A 172 -8.58 -25.75 5.34
N ILE A 173 -9.48 -25.90 6.32
CA ILE A 173 -9.76 -27.18 6.99
C ILE A 173 -10.71 -28.06 6.13
N SER A 174 -10.97 -27.69 4.87
CA SER A 174 -11.86 -28.45 4.00
C SER A 174 -11.20 -29.73 3.47
N PRO A 175 -11.98 -30.83 3.27
CA PRO A 175 -11.47 -32.08 2.69
C PRO A 175 -10.89 -31.95 1.27
N ARG A 176 -11.08 -30.80 0.59
CA ARG A 176 -10.52 -30.52 -0.75
C ARG A 176 -9.02 -30.23 -0.73
N ALA A 177 -8.44 -29.87 0.42
CA ALA A 177 -7.00 -29.63 0.55
C ALA A 177 -6.14 -30.88 0.34
N LEU A 178 -6.74 -32.08 0.41
CA LEU A 178 -6.03 -33.35 0.24
C LEU A 178 -5.66 -33.67 -1.22
N TYR A 179 -6.17 -32.91 -2.21
CA TYR A 179 -5.98 -33.17 -3.65
C TYR A 179 -5.27 -32.03 -4.42
N GLY A 180 -4.49 -31.20 -3.73
CA GLY A 180 -3.46 -30.38 -4.39
C GLY A 180 -3.93 -29.08 -5.06
N VAL A 181 -5.15 -28.61 -4.80
CA VAL A 181 -5.59 -27.27 -5.20
C VAL A 181 -6.37 -26.63 -4.06
N THR A 182 -5.70 -25.95 -3.12
CA THR A 182 -6.39 -25.11 -2.12
C THR A 182 -5.67 -23.81 -1.81
N SER A 183 -6.49 -22.76 -1.70
CA SER A 183 -6.16 -21.36 -1.45
C SER A 183 -6.04 -21.02 0.04
N GLY A 184 -5.54 -21.92 0.88
CA GLY A 184 -5.47 -21.70 2.33
C GLY A 184 -4.53 -22.65 3.06
N VAL A 185 -3.24 -22.66 2.72
CA VAL A 185 -2.26 -23.61 3.30
C VAL A 185 -1.14 -22.90 4.06
N ALA A 186 -1.30 -21.61 4.40
CA ALA A 186 -0.28 -20.86 5.14
C ALA A 186 -0.09 -21.32 6.60
N ALA A 187 -0.91 -22.24 7.11
CA ALA A 187 -1.00 -22.55 8.54
C ALA A 187 0.20 -23.31 9.13
N GLU A 188 0.89 -24.13 8.34
CA GLU A 188 2.14 -24.76 8.82
C GLU A 188 3.29 -23.75 8.90
N LEU A 189 3.16 -22.60 8.21
CA LEU A 189 4.21 -21.59 8.09
C LEU A 189 3.95 -20.34 8.94
N VAL A 190 2.69 -20.04 9.27
CA VAL A 190 2.27 -18.84 10.00
C VAL A 190 1.54 -19.23 11.28
N GLY A 191 2.19 -19.04 12.42
CA GLY A 191 1.61 -19.33 13.74
C GLY A 191 0.34 -18.52 14.05
N ALA A 192 -0.60 -19.11 14.79
CA ALA A 192 -1.87 -18.47 15.15
C ALA A 192 -1.69 -17.15 15.94
N ASP A 193 -0.64 -17.07 16.74
CA ASP A 193 -0.22 -15.85 17.45
C ASP A 193 0.14 -14.72 16.48
N ARG A 194 0.89 -15.05 15.42
CA ARG A 194 1.24 -14.11 14.35
C ARG A 194 0.00 -13.66 13.58
N ILE A 195 -0.91 -14.57 13.24
CA ILE A 195 -2.17 -14.22 12.56
C ILE A 195 -2.98 -13.23 13.42
N GLY A 196 -3.12 -13.52 14.72
CA GLY A 196 -3.79 -12.63 15.66
C GLY A 196 -3.11 -11.26 15.75
N ALA A 197 -1.78 -11.21 15.78
CA ALA A 197 -1.03 -9.96 15.81
C ALA A 197 -1.17 -9.13 14.51
N VAL A 198 -1.18 -9.78 13.33
CA VAL A 198 -1.46 -9.12 12.04
C VAL A 198 -2.85 -8.47 12.09
N ALA A 199 -3.87 -9.27 12.40
CA ALA A 199 -5.25 -8.81 12.41
C ALA A 199 -5.45 -7.65 13.38
N ALA A 200 -5.00 -7.81 14.63
CA ALA A 200 -5.11 -6.77 15.66
C ALA A 200 -4.38 -5.48 15.26
N GLY A 201 -3.20 -5.59 14.64
CA GLY A 201 -2.46 -4.42 14.15
C GLY A 201 -3.18 -3.68 13.04
N VAL A 202 -3.74 -4.42 12.07
CA VAL A 202 -4.52 -3.81 10.98
C VAL A 202 -5.77 -3.10 11.54
N MET A 203 -6.52 -3.75 12.42
CA MET A 203 -7.72 -3.17 13.02
C MET A 203 -7.43 -1.89 13.81
N ARG A 204 -6.39 -1.88 14.66
CA ARG A 204 -5.96 -0.67 15.37
C ARG A 204 -5.66 0.50 14.43
N ARG A 205 -5.00 0.23 13.30
CA ARG A 205 -4.67 1.27 12.32
C ARG A 205 -5.90 1.75 11.55
N ILE A 206 -6.84 0.87 11.24
CA ILE A 206 -8.14 1.25 10.64
C ILE A 206 -8.93 2.16 11.60
N GLU A 207 -9.04 1.80 12.88
CA GLU A 207 -9.73 2.59 13.91
C GLU A 207 -9.10 3.98 14.08
N LYS A 208 -7.78 4.04 14.14
CA LYS A 208 -7.04 5.30 14.24
C LYS A 208 -7.20 6.16 12.98
N LEU A 209 -7.17 5.55 11.80
CA LEU A 209 -7.42 6.25 10.54
C LEU A 209 -8.84 6.82 10.47
N SER A 210 -9.84 6.04 10.90
CA SER A 210 -11.24 6.47 10.97
C SER A 210 -11.41 7.67 11.90
N SER A 211 -10.79 7.61 13.09
CA SER A 211 -10.79 8.71 14.05
C SER A 211 -10.13 9.98 13.49
N LEU A 212 -9.03 9.84 12.74
CA LEU A 212 -8.37 10.95 12.04
C LEU A 212 -9.24 11.55 10.94
N ALA A 213 -9.90 10.71 10.14
CA ALA A 213 -10.80 11.15 9.08
C ALA A 213 -12.00 11.93 9.65
N ALA A 214 -12.64 11.40 10.70
CA ALA A 214 -13.72 12.08 11.41
C ALA A 214 -13.27 13.43 12.00
N GLY A 215 -12.08 13.48 12.62
CA GLY A 215 -11.52 14.73 13.16
C GLY A 215 -11.25 15.80 12.09
N ARG A 216 -10.81 15.42 10.89
CA ARG A 216 -10.61 16.36 9.77
C ARG A 216 -11.91 16.87 9.16
N LEU A 217 -12.96 16.06 9.17
CA LEU A 217 -14.30 16.50 8.72
C LEU A 217 -14.93 17.53 9.67
N LEU A 218 -14.54 17.52 10.95
CA LEU A 218 -15.01 18.46 11.97
C LEU A 218 -14.18 19.76 12.05
N GLN A 219 -13.03 19.83 11.37
CA GLN A 219 -12.23 21.04 11.21
C GLN A 219 -12.04 21.30 9.70
N PRO A 220 -13.05 21.86 9.01
CA PRO A 220 -12.84 22.32 7.64
C PRO A 220 -11.72 23.37 7.67
N PHE A 221 -10.66 23.14 6.91
CA PHE A 221 -9.54 24.07 6.75
C PHE A 221 -10.07 25.50 6.58
N GLU A 222 -9.82 26.37 7.57
CA GLU A 222 -9.74 27.80 7.31
C GLU A 222 -8.64 27.95 6.25
N LYS A 223 -9.05 28.19 5.01
CA LYS A 223 -8.14 28.68 3.98
C LYS A 223 -7.78 30.09 4.42
N ASP A 224 -6.67 30.22 5.14
CA ASP A 224 -5.97 31.49 5.29
C ASP A 224 -5.52 31.94 3.90
N GLY A 225 -6.42 32.61 3.20
CA GLY A 225 -6.05 33.55 2.19
C GLY A 225 -5.58 34.82 2.88
N HIS A 226 -4.30 35.16 2.73
CA HIS A 226 -3.87 36.54 2.78
C HIS A 226 -2.67 36.72 1.83
N LEU A 227 -2.97 37.48 0.77
CA LEU A 227 -2.17 38.49 0.04
C LEU A 227 -0.64 38.38 0.09
#